data_AF-A0A6N9BWU1-F1
#
_entry.id   AF-A0A6N9BWU1-F1
#
_cell.length_a   1.000
_cell.length_b   1.000
_cell.length_c   1.000
_cell.angle_alpha   90.00
_cell.angle_beta   90.00
_cell.angle_gamma   90.00
#
_symmetry.space_group_name_H-M   'P 1'
#
loop_
_entity.id
_entity.type
_entity.pdbx_description
1 polymer ?
#
loop_
_entity_poly.entity_id
_entity_poly.type
_entity_poly.pdbx_seq_one_letter_code
_entity_poly.pdbx_strand_id
1 'polypeptide(L)'
;LPPPSPGAAGKPGDPRLRRFNLDLIVGYAYDESLAVAALVYGGVLARHPDLDICISHGGGALPFLMGRYEGIAKFRDWAPESVREKGFRHEVRKLWFDAHVEGKGARDLLIEAVGRDRLVYGTNFGGWDTPTSTSAFDASLTPNAERLLRLGG
;
A
#
# COMPACT_ATOMS: atom_id res chain seq x y z
N LEU A 1 15.58 14.38 -19.53
CA LEU A 1 14.54 13.49 -18.95
C LEU A 1 15.27 12.38 -18.21
N PRO A 2 14.88 12.07 -16.96
CA PRO A 2 15.38 10.86 -16.32
C PRO A 2 14.99 9.64 -17.17
N PRO A 3 15.77 8.55 -17.13
CA PRO A 3 15.41 7.32 -17.84
C PRO A 3 14.06 6.81 -17.33
N PRO A 4 13.27 6.11 -18.18
CA PRO A 4 12.06 5.46 -17.73
C PRO A 4 12.38 4.51 -16.57
N SER A 5 11.54 4.51 -15.54
CA SER A 5 11.73 3.63 -14.38
C SER A 5 11.78 2.17 -14.84
N PRO A 6 12.78 1.38 -14.37
CA PRO A 6 12.88 -0.04 -14.69
C PRO A 6 11.71 -0.79 -14.03
N GLY A 7 10.62 -0.91 -14.79
CA GLY A 7 9.33 -1.44 -14.34
C GLY A 7 8.18 -1.09 -15.31
N ALA A 8 8.30 0.03 -16.02
CA ALA A 8 7.39 0.40 -17.11
C ALA A 8 7.61 -0.43 -18.40
N ALA A 9 8.76 -1.10 -18.50
CA ALA A 9 9.11 -1.95 -19.63
C ALA A 9 8.61 -3.39 -19.40
N GLY A 10 7.36 -3.70 -19.74
CA GLY A 10 6.95 -5.11 -19.80
C GLY A 10 5.47 -5.48 -19.84
N LYS A 11 4.53 -4.60 -19.48
CA LYS A 11 3.09 -4.85 -19.69
C LYS A 11 2.68 -4.15 -21.00
N PRO A 12 1.76 -4.69 -21.83
CA PRO A 12 1.08 -3.89 -22.85
C PRO A 12 0.23 -2.84 -22.11
N GLY A 13 0.88 -1.77 -21.65
CA GLY A 13 0.30 -0.79 -20.74
C GLY A 13 -0.77 0.04 -21.43
N ASP A 14 -1.73 0.49 -20.63
CA ASP A 14 -2.78 1.41 -21.07
C ASP A 14 -2.15 2.63 -21.77
N PRO A 15 -2.38 2.84 -23.08
CA PRO A 15 -1.75 3.93 -23.81
C PRO A 15 -2.12 5.31 -23.26
N ARG A 16 -3.23 5.42 -22.50
CA ARG A 16 -3.63 6.67 -21.84
C ARG A 16 -2.65 7.12 -20.76
N LEU A 17 -1.91 6.19 -20.15
CA LEU A 17 -0.94 6.48 -19.08
C LEU A 17 0.39 7.05 -19.61
N ARG A 18 0.66 6.94 -20.92
CA ARG A 18 1.93 7.39 -21.53
C ARG A 18 2.09 8.91 -21.57
N ARG A 19 1.00 9.66 -21.37
CA ARG A 19 1.03 11.12 -21.36
C ARG A 19 1.27 11.61 -19.95
N PHE A 20 2.09 12.65 -19.80
CA PHE A 20 2.30 13.36 -18.54
C PHE A 20 2.88 12.51 -17.39
N ASN A 21 3.58 11.41 -17.69
CA ASN A 21 4.08 10.44 -16.71
C ASN A 21 2.97 9.87 -15.80
N LEU A 22 1.76 9.69 -16.32
CA LEU A 22 0.64 9.12 -15.56
C LEU A 22 0.87 7.65 -15.19
N ASP A 23 1.81 6.97 -15.84
CA ASP A 23 2.30 5.67 -15.42
C ASP A 23 2.95 5.72 -14.02
N LEU A 24 3.71 6.77 -13.72
CA LEU A 24 4.33 6.94 -12.39
C LEU A 24 3.31 7.30 -11.30
N ILE A 25 2.26 8.04 -11.65
CA ILE A 25 1.29 8.52 -10.65
C ILE A 25 0.12 7.55 -10.50
N VAL A 26 -0.58 7.28 -11.61
CA VAL A 26 -1.81 6.48 -11.62
C VAL A 26 -1.48 4.99 -11.81
N GLY A 27 -0.45 4.68 -12.60
CA GLY A 27 -0.04 3.29 -12.87
C GLY A 27 0.40 2.54 -11.61
N TYR A 28 1.37 3.09 -10.86
CA TYR A 28 1.81 2.48 -9.59
C TYR A 28 0.67 2.37 -8.58
N ALA A 29 -0.09 3.45 -8.37
CA ALA A 29 -1.22 3.44 -7.44
C ALA A 29 -2.28 2.38 -7.80
N TYR A 30 -2.49 2.13 -9.10
CA TYR A 30 -3.37 1.08 -9.59
C TYR A 30 -2.82 -0.32 -9.31
N ASP A 31 -1.55 -0.58 -9.69
CA ASP A 31 -0.92 -1.88 -9.50
C ASP A 31 -0.83 -2.27 -8.00
N GLU A 32 -0.52 -1.31 -7.12
CA GLU A 32 -0.47 -1.51 -5.67
C GLU A 32 -1.85 -1.78 -5.08
N SER A 33 -2.88 -1.04 -5.52
CA SER A 33 -4.26 -1.27 -5.10
C SER A 33 -4.73 -2.68 -5.48
N LEU A 34 -4.39 -3.12 -6.71
CA LEU A 34 -4.68 -4.46 -7.18
C LEU A 34 -3.93 -5.51 -6.37
N ALA A 35 -2.66 -5.30 -6.08
CA ALA A 35 -1.85 -6.23 -5.29
C ALA A 35 -2.46 -6.46 -3.91
N VAL A 36 -2.86 -5.38 -3.21
CA VAL A 36 -3.52 -5.51 -1.91
C VAL A 36 -4.85 -6.25 -2.01
N ALA A 37 -5.69 -5.88 -2.98
CA ALA A 37 -6.97 -6.55 -3.19
C ALA A 37 -6.78 -8.04 -3.48
N ALA A 38 -5.80 -8.41 -4.32
CA ALA A 38 -5.49 -9.80 -4.64
C ALA A 38 -4.98 -10.59 -3.43
N LEU A 39 -4.11 -10.00 -2.60
CA LEU A 39 -3.62 -10.63 -1.36
C LEU A 39 -4.76 -10.91 -0.37
N VAL A 40 -5.63 -9.92 -0.17
CA VAL A 40 -6.71 -9.99 0.81
C VAL A 40 -7.85 -10.89 0.32
N TYR A 41 -8.39 -10.64 -0.87
CA TYR A 41 -9.48 -11.45 -1.42
C TYR A 41 -9.03 -12.84 -1.85
N GLY A 42 -7.77 -12.99 -2.23
CA GLY A 42 -7.17 -14.30 -2.43
C GLY A 42 -6.95 -15.09 -1.14
N GLY A 43 -7.24 -14.51 0.04
CA GLY A 43 -7.10 -15.17 1.34
C GLY A 43 -5.65 -15.51 1.71
N VAL A 44 -4.67 -14.84 1.10
CA VAL A 44 -3.24 -15.14 1.29
C VAL A 44 -2.85 -14.97 2.75
N LEU A 45 -3.29 -13.88 3.37
CA LEU A 45 -2.97 -13.53 4.76
C LEU A 45 -3.64 -14.45 5.79
N ALA A 46 -4.73 -15.11 5.40
CA ALA A 46 -5.37 -16.14 6.23
C ALA A 46 -4.62 -17.46 6.16
N ARG A 47 -4.07 -17.83 4.99
CA ARG A 47 -3.27 -19.05 4.82
C ARG A 47 -1.84 -18.93 5.35
N HIS A 48 -1.29 -17.71 5.39
CA HIS A 48 0.08 -17.43 5.81
C HIS A 48 0.09 -16.29 6.85
N PRO A 49 -0.36 -16.54 8.09
CA PRO A 49 -0.54 -15.48 9.10
C PRO A 49 0.78 -14.82 9.55
N ASP A 50 1.91 -15.53 9.43
CA ASP A 50 3.23 -15.05 9.83
C ASP A 50 3.99 -14.35 8.68
N LEU A 51 3.39 -14.26 7.49
CA LEU A 51 3.99 -13.63 6.33
C LEU A 51 3.88 -12.10 6.43
N ASP A 52 5.03 -11.42 6.50
CA ASP A 52 5.10 -9.97 6.41
C ASP A 52 5.28 -9.52 4.95
N ILE A 53 4.33 -8.72 4.45
CA ILE A 53 4.40 -8.08 3.13
C ILE A 53 4.29 -6.57 3.34
N CYS A 54 5.25 -5.81 2.80
CA CYS A 54 5.22 -4.35 2.79
C CYS A 54 4.83 -3.83 1.41
N ILE A 55 3.83 -2.95 1.38
CA ILE A 55 3.30 -2.34 0.15
C ILE A 55 3.77 -0.90 0.07
N SER A 56 4.25 -0.51 -1.11
CA SER A 56 4.75 0.84 -1.38
C SER A 56 3.63 1.89 -1.47
N HIS A 57 4.02 3.15 -1.29
CA HIS A 57 3.20 4.34 -1.51
C HIS A 57 1.83 4.29 -0.80
N GLY A 58 1.82 3.81 0.45
CA GLY A 58 0.59 3.66 1.24
C GLY A 58 -0.46 2.70 0.65
N GLY A 59 -0.09 1.84 -0.31
CA GLY A 59 -1.02 0.96 -1.01
C GLY A 59 -1.79 1.63 -2.16
N GLY A 60 -1.24 2.71 -2.72
CA GLY A 60 -1.83 3.41 -3.86
C GLY A 60 -3.18 4.04 -3.53
N ALA A 61 -4.20 3.73 -4.32
CA ALA A 61 -5.56 4.24 -4.13
C ALA A 61 -6.39 3.44 -3.11
N LEU A 62 -5.83 2.38 -2.50
CA LEU A 62 -6.52 1.54 -1.51
C LEU A 62 -7.17 2.34 -0.36
N PRO A 63 -6.49 3.28 0.32
CA PRO A 63 -7.08 3.99 1.46
C PRO A 63 -8.38 4.72 1.07
N PHE A 64 -8.39 5.36 -0.10
CA PHE A 64 -9.55 6.04 -0.65
C PHE A 64 -10.69 5.07 -1.01
N LEU A 65 -10.34 3.89 -1.53
CA LEU A 65 -11.30 2.89 -1.99
C LEU A 65 -11.73 1.90 -0.91
N MET A 66 -11.25 2.03 0.34
CA MET A 66 -11.47 1.08 1.42
C MET A 66 -12.95 0.68 1.60
N GLY A 67 -13.85 1.67 1.60
CA GLY A 67 -15.29 1.41 1.74
C GLY A 67 -15.89 0.62 0.57
N ARG A 68 -15.37 0.79 -0.65
CA ARG A 68 -15.81 0.00 -1.81
C ARG A 68 -15.36 -1.45 -1.70
N TYR A 69 -14.14 -1.69 -1.22
CA TYR A 69 -13.65 -3.03 -0.96
C TYR A 69 -14.50 -3.73 0.13
N GLU A 70 -14.76 -3.07 1.26
CA GLU A 70 -15.65 -3.64 2.27
C GLU A 70 -17.07 -3.90 1.76
N GLY A 71 -17.63 -2.97 0.98
CA GLY A 71 -18.98 -3.09 0.43
C GLY A 71 -19.11 -4.27 -0.53
N ILE A 72 -18.19 -4.43 -1.48
CA ILE A 72 -18.29 -5.52 -2.47
C ILE A 72 -18.12 -6.89 -1.83
N ALA A 73 -17.28 -7.00 -0.79
CA ALA A 73 -17.05 -8.25 -0.07
C ALA A 73 -18.29 -8.73 0.73
N LYS A 74 -19.15 -7.79 1.16
CA LYS A 74 -20.44 -8.12 1.80
C LYS A 74 -21.50 -8.53 0.79
N PHE A 75 -21.39 -8.03 -0.45
CA PHE A 75 -22.39 -8.26 -1.50
C PHE A 75 -22.13 -9.53 -2.32
N ARG A 76 -20.87 -9.98 -2.41
CA ARG A 76 -20.48 -11.11 -3.26
C ARG A 76 -20.09 -12.34 -2.42
N ASP A 77 -20.41 -13.51 -2.95
CA ASP A 77 -20.18 -14.82 -2.32
C ASP A 77 -18.73 -15.33 -2.43
N TRP A 78 -17.94 -14.81 -3.37
CA TRP A 78 -16.54 -15.19 -3.55
C TRP A 78 -15.60 -14.72 -2.44
N ALA A 79 -16.05 -13.85 -1.53
CA ALA A 79 -15.20 -13.32 -0.47
C ALA A 79 -14.74 -14.45 0.48
N PRO A 80 -13.43 -14.54 0.80
CA PRO A 80 -12.95 -15.57 1.71
C PRO A 80 -13.53 -15.38 3.10
N GLU A 81 -13.63 -16.47 3.86
CA GLU A 81 -14.19 -16.46 5.23
C GLU A 81 -13.54 -15.42 6.13
N SER A 82 -12.22 -15.26 6.09
CA SER A 82 -11.50 -14.25 6.85
C SER A 82 -12.02 -12.82 6.60
N VAL A 83 -12.34 -12.49 5.36
CA VAL A 83 -12.91 -11.19 4.97
C VAL A 83 -14.39 -11.10 5.33
N ARG A 84 -15.17 -12.18 5.18
CA ARG A 84 -16.60 -12.19 5.52
C ARG A 84 -16.84 -12.01 7.03
N GLU A 85 -16.01 -12.65 7.85
CA GLU A 85 -16.14 -12.61 9.31
C GLU A 85 -15.56 -11.33 9.92
N LYS A 86 -14.36 -10.91 9.47
CA LYS A 86 -13.61 -9.83 10.12
C LYS A 86 -13.60 -8.52 9.33
N GLY A 87 -13.97 -8.58 8.06
CA GLY A 87 -13.97 -7.44 7.15
C GLY A 87 -12.67 -7.27 6.38
N PHE A 88 -12.76 -6.64 5.19
CA PHE A 88 -11.61 -6.39 4.33
C PHE A 88 -10.55 -5.52 5.02
N ARG A 89 -10.97 -4.47 5.73
CA ARG A 89 -10.04 -3.60 6.47
C ARG A 89 -9.26 -4.36 7.54
N HIS A 90 -9.89 -5.34 8.22
CA HIS A 90 -9.18 -6.15 9.21
C HIS A 90 -8.03 -6.94 8.58
N GLU A 91 -8.25 -7.53 7.42
CA GLU A 91 -7.21 -8.27 6.69
C GLU A 91 -6.12 -7.33 6.15
N VAL A 92 -6.48 -6.16 5.61
CA VAL A 92 -5.52 -5.13 5.17
C VAL A 92 -4.58 -4.72 6.30
N ARG A 93 -5.08 -4.58 7.53
CA ARG A 93 -4.29 -4.17 8.71
C ARG A 93 -3.25 -5.21 9.16
N LYS A 94 -3.17 -6.36 8.50
CA LYS A 94 -2.08 -7.34 8.69
C LYS A 94 -0.88 -7.06 7.77
N LEU A 95 -1.10 -6.33 6.67
CA LEU A 95 -0.03 -5.88 5.78
C LEU A 95 0.77 -4.74 6.41
N TRP A 96 1.99 -4.58 5.93
CA TRP A 96 2.82 -3.41 6.18
C TRP A 96 2.72 -2.44 5.02
N PHE A 97 2.89 -1.15 5.32
CA PHE A 97 2.91 -0.10 4.31
C PHE A 97 4.01 0.88 4.61
N ASP A 98 4.67 1.41 3.57
CA ASP A 98 5.37 2.67 3.77
C ASP A 98 4.37 3.82 3.94
N ALA A 99 4.81 4.90 4.59
CA ALA A 99 4.06 6.12 4.74
C ALA A 99 4.51 7.20 3.74
N HIS A 100 4.98 6.79 2.55
CA HIS A 100 5.41 7.71 1.50
C HIS A 100 4.19 8.26 0.74
N VAL A 101 3.47 9.19 1.38
CA VAL A 101 2.28 9.84 0.84
C VAL A 101 2.34 11.36 1.04
N GLU A 102 1.83 12.11 0.06
CA GLU A 102 1.95 13.56 0.07
C GLU A 102 0.85 14.25 0.89
N GLY A 103 1.28 15.03 1.88
CA GLY A 103 0.41 15.93 2.62
C GLY A 103 -0.41 15.28 3.74
N LYS A 104 -0.91 16.14 4.65
CA LYS A 104 -1.62 15.71 5.86
C LYS A 104 -2.89 14.91 5.54
N GLY A 105 -3.65 15.31 4.51
CA GLY A 105 -4.90 14.65 4.15
C GLY A 105 -4.71 13.20 3.70
N ALA A 106 -3.72 12.94 2.84
CA ALA A 106 -3.40 11.59 2.39
C ALA A 106 -2.90 10.72 3.54
N ARG A 107 -2.02 11.27 4.39
CA ARG A 107 -1.51 10.58 5.58
C ARG A 107 -2.62 10.20 6.56
N ASP A 108 -3.52 11.13 6.88
CA ASP A 108 -4.60 10.86 7.82
C ASP A 108 -5.54 9.78 7.28
N LEU A 109 -5.86 9.82 5.98
CA LEU A 109 -6.66 8.79 5.31
C LEU A 109 -5.96 7.42 5.33
N LEU A 110 -4.64 7.39 5.07
CA LEU A 110 -3.84 6.17 5.18
C LEU A 110 -3.93 5.58 6.59
N ILE A 111 -3.69 6.39 7.62
CA ILE A 111 -3.75 5.94 9.02
C ILE A 111 -5.15 5.43 9.38
N GLU A 112 -6.20 6.11 8.94
CA GLU A 112 -7.58 5.64 9.16
C GLU A 112 -7.82 4.26 8.53
N ALA A 113 -7.36 4.08 7.28
CA ALA A 113 -7.51 2.85 6.52
C ALA A 113 -6.71 1.69 7.15
N VAL A 114 -5.40 1.83 7.27
CA VAL A 114 -4.47 0.71 7.55
C VAL A 114 -3.94 0.70 8.99
N GLY A 115 -4.28 1.71 9.80
CA GLY A 115 -3.74 1.88 11.14
C GLY A 115 -2.30 2.38 11.12
N ARG A 116 -1.76 2.68 12.30
CA ARG A 116 -0.40 3.20 12.46
C ARG A 116 0.63 2.12 12.80
N ASP A 117 0.18 1.01 13.37
CA ASP A 117 1.07 0.00 13.94
C ASP A 117 1.92 -0.71 12.89
N ARG A 118 1.47 -0.80 11.65
CA ARG A 118 2.20 -1.44 10.53
C ARG A 118 2.61 -0.45 9.44
N LEU A 119 2.80 0.82 9.80
CA LEU A 119 3.40 1.83 8.93
C LEU A 119 4.91 1.93 9.17
N VAL A 120 5.68 1.99 8.10
CA VAL A 120 7.13 2.28 8.14
C VAL A 120 7.43 3.56 7.37
N TYR A 121 8.54 4.22 7.68
CA TYR A 121 8.98 5.36 6.88
C TYR A 121 9.61 4.87 5.57
N GLY A 122 9.18 5.44 4.45
CA GLY A 122 9.72 5.18 3.12
C GLY A 122 10.07 6.48 2.41
N THR A 123 11.17 6.47 1.65
CA THR A 123 11.72 7.66 0.99
C THR A 123 11.60 7.64 -0.52
N ASN A 124 11.24 6.50 -1.11
CA ASN A 124 11.40 6.27 -2.55
C ASN A 124 12.81 6.69 -3.04
N PHE A 125 13.87 6.28 -2.32
CA PHE A 125 15.23 6.78 -2.52
C PHE A 125 15.70 6.69 -3.98
N GLY A 126 16.04 7.84 -4.58
CA GLY A 126 16.44 7.96 -5.99
C GLY A 126 15.27 8.26 -6.93
N GLY A 127 14.04 8.24 -6.42
CA GLY A 127 12.83 8.73 -7.07
C GLY A 127 12.75 10.25 -7.08
N TRP A 128 11.87 10.79 -7.93
CA TRP A 128 11.70 12.23 -8.14
C TRP A 128 11.09 12.95 -6.93
N ASP A 129 10.43 12.20 -6.05
CA ASP A 129 9.75 12.59 -4.81
C ASP A 129 10.56 12.22 -3.55
N THR A 130 11.85 11.89 -3.70
CA THR A 130 12.73 11.62 -2.55
C THR A 130 12.71 12.81 -1.58
N PRO A 131 12.35 12.62 -0.29
CA PRO A 131 12.27 13.71 0.66
C PRO A 131 13.67 14.24 1.01
N THR A 132 13.78 15.55 1.21
CA THR A 132 15.03 16.21 1.61
C THR A 132 15.18 16.35 3.12
N SER A 133 14.12 16.08 3.89
CA SER A 133 14.14 16.09 5.35
C SER A 133 13.09 15.12 5.92
N THR A 134 13.25 14.78 7.20
CA THR A 134 12.32 13.94 7.96
C THR A 134 11.53 14.78 8.96
N SER A 135 10.27 14.42 9.16
CA SER A 135 9.39 14.98 10.18
C SER A 135 9.40 14.15 11.48
N ALA A 136 8.81 14.69 12.54
CA ALA A 136 8.57 13.92 13.77
C ALA A 136 7.67 12.69 13.54
N PHE A 137 6.76 12.76 12.56
CA PHE A 137 5.95 11.61 12.17
C PHE A 137 6.83 10.50 11.57
N ASP A 138 7.78 10.83 10.71
CA ASP A 138 8.67 9.85 10.08
C ASP A 138 9.55 9.14 11.12
N ALA A 139 10.17 9.92 12.00
CA ALA A 139 11.00 9.38 13.08
C ALA A 139 10.21 8.47 14.03
N SER A 140 8.93 8.78 14.24
CA SER A 140 8.07 8.00 15.12
C SER A 140 7.67 6.63 14.56
N LEU A 141 8.03 6.31 13.31
CA LEU A 141 7.82 4.99 12.70
C LEU A 141 9.04 4.06 12.81
N THR A 142 10.17 4.51 13.38
CA THR A 142 11.38 3.67 13.55
C THR A 142 11.12 2.35 14.29
N PRO A 143 10.37 2.30 15.41
CA PRO A 143 10.11 1.03 16.10
C PRO A 143 9.35 0.02 15.23
N ASN A 144 8.50 0.50 14.33
CA ASN A 144 7.79 -0.36 13.38
C ASN A 144 8.75 -0.98 12.36
N ALA A 145 9.73 -0.22 11.88
CA ALA A 145 10.75 -0.70 10.95
C ALA A 145 11.66 -1.75 11.62
N GLU A 146 12.08 -1.52 12.87
CA GLU A 146 12.85 -2.49 13.66
C GLU A 146 12.10 -3.81 13.81
N ARG A 147 10.78 -3.75 14.08
CA ARG A 147 9.93 -4.94 14.18
C ARG A 147 9.79 -5.67 12.85
N LEU A 148 9.52 -4.95 11.75
CA LEU A 148 9.42 -5.54 10.41
C LEU A 148 10.72 -6.22 10.00
N LEU A 149 11.86 -5.59 10.26
CA LEU A 149 13.18 -6.08 9.88
C LEU A 149 13.81 -7.05 10.88
N ARG A 150 13.14 -7.34 12.00
CA ARG A 150 13.59 -8.26 13.06
C ARG A 150 14.96 -7.83 13.64
N LEU A 151 15.17 -6.54 13.85
CA LEU A 151 16.45 -5.97 14.29
C LEU A 151 16.67 -6.00 15.81
N GLY A 152 15.70 -6.46 16.60
CA GLY A 152 15.72 -6.45 18.07
C GLY A 152 15.59 -7.83 18.71
N GLY A 153 16.41 -8.79 18.29
CA GLY A 153 16.55 -10.09 18.96
C GLY A 153 17.29 -10.00 20.29
#